data_AF-A0A381ZMP9-F1
#
_entry.id   AF-A0A381ZMP9-F1
#
_cell.length_a   1.000
_cell.length_b   1.000
_cell.length_c   1.000
_cell.angle_alpha   90.00
_cell.angle_beta   90.00
_cell.angle_gamma   90.00
#
_symmetry.space_group_name_H-M   'P 1'
#
loop_
_entity.id
_entity.type
_entity.pdbx_description
1 polymer ?
#
loop_
_entity_poly.entity_id
_entity_poly.type
_entity_poly.pdbx_seq_one_letter_code
_entity_poly.pdbx_strand_id
1 'polypeptide(L)' 'MNNPNQEALKLLKEYITINTINPPGDVTPAANFLKDIIEKENIPVELYWSDKSTGRVNLLARLKGSGT' A
#
# COMPACT_ATOMS: atom_id res chain seq x y z
N MET A 1 -3.55 -22.08 -7.30
CA MET A 1 -3.37 -21.16 -6.17
C MET A 1 -1.91 -20.77 -6.14
N ASN A 2 -1.59 -19.48 -6.08
CA ASN A 2 -0.20 -19.04 -5.88
C ASN A 2 0.30 -19.61 -4.55
N ASN A 3 1.58 -19.99 -4.50
CA ASN A 3 2.22 -20.34 -3.24
C ASN A 3 2.33 -19.04 -2.41
N PRO A 4 1.70 -18.95 -1.22
CA PRO A 4 1.70 -17.72 -0.43
C PRO A 4 3.11 -17.17 -0.16
N ASN A 5 4.11 -18.06 -0.02
CA ASN A 5 5.49 -17.65 0.18
C ASN A 5 6.10 -17.00 -1.07
N GLN A 6 5.73 -17.47 -2.27
CA GLN A 6 6.21 -16.89 -3.53
C GLN A 6 5.56 -15.53 -3.80
N GLU A 7 4.26 -15.41 -3.52
CA GLU A 7 3.53 -14.15 -3.64
C GLU A 7 4.02 -13.11 -2.65
N ALA A 8 4.15 -13.47 -1.36
CA ALA A 8 4.70 -12.58 -0.35
C ALA A 8 6.13 -12.11 -0.70
N LEU A 9 6.99 -13.02 -1.19
CA LEU A 9 8.34 -12.67 -1.63
C LEU A 9 8.32 -11.71 -2.83
N LYS A 10 7.43 -11.92 -3.80
CA LYS A 10 7.27 -11.04 -4.96
C LYS A 10 6.83 -9.64 -4.52
N LEU A 11 5.77 -9.54 -3.72
CA LEU A 11 5.23 -8.27 -3.24
C LEU A 11 6.25 -7.51 -2.40
N LEU A 12 6.99 -8.21 -1.53
CA LEU A 12 8.06 -7.60 -0.74
C LEU A 12 9.15 -7.03 -1.64
N LYS A 13 9.62 -7.80 -2.64
CA LYS A 13 10.64 -7.34 -3.60
C LYS A 13 10.17 -6.10 -4.35
N GLU A 14 8.93 -6.10 -4.83
CA GLU A 14 8.35 -4.93 -5.51
C GLU A 14 8.29 -3.72 -4.56
N TYR A 15 7.75 -3.89 -3.36
CA TYR A 15 7.59 -2.80 -2.38
C TYR A 15 8.92 -2.16 -1.96
N ILE A 16 9.94 -2.95 -1.62
CA ILE A 16 11.23 -2.40 -1.14
C ILE A 16 12.04 -1.70 -2.24
N THR A 17 11.70 -1.90 -3.52
CA THR A 17 12.34 -1.19 -4.64
C THR A 17 11.75 0.20 -4.90
N ILE A 18 10.64 0.53 -4.24
CA ILE A 18 10.01 1.85 -4.34
C ILE A 18 10.88 2.86 -3.58
N ASN A 19 11.38 3.86 -4.28
CA ASN A 19 12.21 4.90 -3.68
C ASN A 19 11.39 5.79 -2.74
N THR A 20 11.56 5.58 -1.44
CA THR A 20 10.91 6.34 -0.35
C THR A 20 11.95 7.03 0.56
N ILE A 21 13.19 7.18 0.07
CA ILE A 21 14.31 7.72 0.86
C ILE A 21 14.08 9.21 1.19
N ASN A 22 14.41 9.60 2.41
CA ASN A 22 14.38 10.97 2.89
C ASN A 22 15.78 11.62 2.77
N PRO A 23 15.94 12.84 2.18
CA PRO A 23 14.93 13.71 1.55
C PRO A 23 14.63 13.36 0.06
N PRO A 24 13.40 13.61 -0.45
CA PRO A 24 12.27 14.27 0.23
C PRO A 24 11.38 13.34 1.07
N GLY A 25 11.52 12.02 0.94
CA GLY A 25 10.70 11.04 1.65
C GLY A 25 9.26 10.96 1.13
N ASP A 26 9.07 11.09 -0.19
CA ASP A 26 7.77 10.90 -0.83
C ASP A 26 7.40 9.41 -0.81
N VAL A 27 6.31 9.09 -0.12
CA VAL A 27 5.77 7.72 0.03
C VAL A 27 4.55 7.48 -0.83
N THR A 28 4.15 8.44 -1.67
CA THR A 28 2.98 8.35 -2.56
C THR A 28 3.04 7.13 -3.48
N PRO A 29 4.17 6.79 -4.12
CA PRO A 29 4.25 5.59 -4.96
C PRO A 29 4.05 4.29 -4.16
N ALA A 30 4.56 4.24 -2.93
CA ALA A 30 4.41 3.08 -2.04
C ALA A 30 2.96 2.91 -1.57
N ALA A 31 2.28 4.00 -1.23
CA ALA A 31 0.86 3.97 -0.88
C ALA A 31 -0.01 3.55 -2.08
N ASN A 32 0.26 4.04 -3.29
CA ASN A 32 -0.47 3.65 -4.49
C ASN A 32 -0.28 2.16 -4.82
N PHE A 33 0.94 1.63 -4.67
CA PHE A 33 1.20 0.20 -4.84
C PHE A 33 0.33 -0.66 -3.90
N LEU A 34 0.26 -0.30 -2.62
CA LEU A 34 -0.58 -1.02 -1.65
C LEU A 34 -2.07 -0.84 -1.95
N LYS A 35 -2.51 0.36 -2.35
CA LYS A 35 -3.89 0.63 -2.76
C LYS A 35 -4.32 -0.31 -3.89
N ASP A 36 -3.51 -0.43 -4.95
CA ASP A 36 -3.82 -1.27 -6.11
C ASP A 36 -3.94 -2.76 -5.75
N ILE A 37 -3.19 -3.25 -4.76
CA ILE A 37 -3.28 -4.63 -4.28
C ILE A 37 -4.56 -4.82 -3.47
N ILE A 38 -4.81 -3.93 -2.51
CA ILE A 38 -5.91 -4.05 -1.56
C ILE A 38 -7.27 -3.89 -2.28
N GLU A 39 -7.36 -2.97 -3.24
CA GLU A 39 -8.60 -2.73 -3.99
C GLU A 39 -8.96 -3.91 -4.93
N LYS A 40 -7.97 -4.67 -5.43
CA LYS A 40 -8.23 -5.92 -6.18
C LYS A 40 -8.91 -7.00 -5.32
N GLU A 41 -8.70 -6.96 -4.01
CA GLU A 41 -9.34 -7.85 -3.04
C GLU A 41 -10.71 -7.33 -2.58
N ASN A 42 -11.26 -6.30 -3.24
CA ASN A 42 -12.52 -5.63 -2.90
C ASN A 42 -12.52 -5.00 -1.49
N ILE A 43 -11.36 -4.61 -0.99
CA ILE A 43 -11.22 -3.87 0.27
C ILE A 43 -11.06 -2.38 -0.07
N PRO A 44 -12.00 -1.50 0.34
CA PRO A 44 -11.89 -0.07 0.06
C PRO A 44 -10.67 0.56 0.72
N VAL A 45 -10.03 1.49 0.01
CA VAL A 45 -8.84 2.21 0.46
C VAL A 45 -9.06 3.72 0.41
N GLU A 46 -8.74 4.39 1.50
CA GLU A 46 -8.69 5.85 1.59
C GLU A 46 -7.25 6.33 1.78
N LEU A 47 -6.89 7.42 1.11
CA LEU A 47 -5.58 8.06 1.23
C LEU A 47 -5.73 9.43 1.88
N TYR A 48 -4.93 9.69 2.91
CA TYR A 48 -4.98 10.94 3.67
C TYR A 48 -3.64 11.68 3.63
N TRP A 49 -3.71 12.97 3.34
CA TRP A 49 -2.57 13.88 3.34
C TRP A 49 -2.83 15.02 4.32
N SER A 50 -1.80 15.41 5.07
CA SER A 50 -1.78 16.73 5.73
C SER A 50 -1.42 17.83 4.72
N ASP A 51 -0.48 17.54 3.81
CA ASP A 51 -0.10 18.40 2.68
C ASP A 51 0.37 17.53 1.51
N LYS A 52 -0.35 17.60 0.38
CA LYS A 52 -0.04 16.81 -0.83
C LYS A 52 1.32 17.16 -1.45
N SER A 53 1.83 18.37 -1.24
CA SER A 53 3.12 18.80 -1.79
C SER A 53 4.31 18.05 -1.18
N THR A 54 4.12 17.45 0.00
CA THR A 54 5.19 16.75 0.73
C THR A 54 5.38 15.29 0.30
N GLY A 55 4.42 14.71 -0.41
CA GLY A 55 4.41 13.27 -0.70
C GLY A 55 4.18 12.36 0.52
N ARG A 56 3.87 12.93 1.69
CA ARG A 56 3.61 12.18 2.92
C ARG A 56 2.13 11.83 3.01
N VAL A 57 1.81 10.60 2.63
CA VAL A 57 0.44 10.06 2.62
C VAL A 57 0.29 8.91 3.60
N ASN A 58 -0.87 8.83 4.24
CA ASN A 58 -1.30 7.67 5.01
C ASN A 58 -2.34 6.89 4.20
N LEU A 59 -2.27 5.57 4.24
CA LEU A 59 -3.25 4.67 3.63
C LEU A 59 -4.09 4.03 4.74
N LEU A 60 -5.41 4.10 4.61
CA LEU A 60 -6.37 3.38 5.45
C LEU A 60 -7.15 2.37 4.61
N ALA A 61 -7.16 1.13 5.06
CA ALA A 61 -7.99 0.07 4.50
C ALA A 61 -8.66 -0.70 5.64
N ARG A 62 -9.90 -1.15 5.43
CA ARG A 62 -10.64 -1.91 6.45
C ARG A 62 -11.32 -3.13 5.86
N LEU A 63 -10.85 -4.31 6.24
CA LEU A 63 -11.58 -5.56 6.08
C LEU A 63 -12.61 -5.70 7.22
N LYS A 64 -13.90 -5.69 6.91
CA LYS A 64 -14.96 -5.90 7.90
C LYS A 64 -15.07 -7.39 8.24
N GLY A 65 -15.11 -7.74 9.52
CA GLY A 65 -15.43 -9.10 9.94
C GLY A 65 -16.86 -9.50 9.59
N SER A 66 -17.11 -10.79 9.37
CA SER A 66 -18.44 -11.33 9.04
C SER A 66 -19.42 -11.34 10.23
N GLY A 67 -18.92 -11.27 11.47
CA GLY A 67 -19.75 -11.15 12.67
C GLY A 67 -20.64 -12.37 12.97
N THR A 68 -20.39 -13.50 12.30
CA THR A 68 -21.04 -14.80 12.50
C THR A 68 -20.10 -15.79 13.14
#